data_AF-A0A7C4CP31-F1
#
_entry.id   AF-A0A7C4CP31-F1
#
_cell.length_a   1.000
_cell.length_b   1.000
_cell.length_c   1.000
_cell.angle_alpha   90.00
_cell.angle_beta   90.00
_cell.angle_gamma   90.00
#
_symmetry.space_group_name_H-M   'P 1'
#
loop_
_entity.id
_entity.type
_entity.pdbx_description
1 polymer ?
#
loop_
_entity_poly.entity_id
_entity_poly.type
_entity_poly.pdbx_seq_one_letter_code
_entity_poly.pdbx_strand_id
1 'polypeptide(L)'
;YDTQILSWLSVILLKVEGQTPSAKILFNDESGFIWAKLTYPQPITISTKASILTIEFHVDSFGSTLLDLHDTKIINSTGEEIPHSTIDGYFCSLIRDIGITTVTISKGWAFPGWPVQITVTVKNNGLINETFNLWVCYNENIISNVTVKNLQPGCNVTIVIIWNTENVTECQVYTIKAYLTILPYEQNTNDNSYVNGNVHIRIRGDIDGDGRVSGNDLTLLCLAFGSYTGHVRWNPDADITYDGRIDGLDLVLTSRNFGKSCQP
;
A
#
# COMPACT_ATOMS: atom_id res chain seq x y z
N TYR A 1 31.60 1.65 5.67
CA TYR A 1 30.43 0.78 5.45
C TYR A 1 30.27 -0.14 6.66
N ASP A 2 29.09 -0.69 6.88
CA ASP A 2 28.85 -1.65 7.96
C ASP A 2 29.42 -3.02 7.58
N THR A 3 30.37 -3.50 8.38
CA THR A 3 31.13 -4.75 8.18
C THR A 3 30.32 -5.99 8.52
N GLN A 4 29.16 -5.84 9.14
CA GLN A 4 28.22 -6.93 9.33
C GLN A 4 27.43 -7.22 8.05
N ILE A 5 27.35 -6.26 7.13
CA ILE A 5 26.50 -6.31 5.92
C ILE A 5 27.34 -6.49 4.67
N LEU A 6 28.44 -5.75 4.57
CA LEU A 6 29.35 -5.77 3.42
C LEU A 6 30.76 -6.10 3.89
N SER A 7 31.51 -6.80 3.04
CA SER A 7 32.98 -6.87 3.11
C SER A 7 33.57 -6.40 1.79
N TRP A 8 34.78 -5.85 1.82
CA TRP A 8 35.42 -5.39 0.59
C TRP A 8 35.77 -6.58 -0.31
N LEU A 9 35.56 -6.42 -1.62
CA LEU A 9 35.91 -7.45 -2.62
C LEU A 9 37.04 -6.98 -3.53
N SER A 10 36.89 -5.83 -4.18
CA SER A 10 37.88 -5.34 -5.14
C SER A 10 37.89 -3.82 -5.27
N VAL A 11 39.02 -3.29 -5.73
CA VAL A 11 39.13 -1.90 -6.18
C VAL A 11 39.79 -1.87 -7.54
N ILE A 12 39.09 -1.27 -8.50
CA ILE A 12 39.50 -1.18 -9.90
C ILE A 12 39.76 0.28 -10.25
N LEU A 13 40.98 0.58 -10.68
CA LEU A 13 41.37 1.91 -11.15
C LEU A 13 40.92 2.08 -12.61
N LEU A 14 40.24 3.19 -12.89
CA LEU A 14 39.69 3.45 -14.22
C LEU A 14 40.54 4.48 -14.97
N LYS A 15 40.70 4.24 -16.28
CA LYS A 15 41.40 5.18 -17.16
C LYS A 15 40.52 6.40 -17.45
N VAL A 16 41.13 7.57 -17.45
CA VAL A 16 40.51 8.81 -17.93
C VAL A 16 41.44 9.44 -18.95
N GLU A 17 40.88 9.87 -20.09
CA GLU A 17 41.66 10.38 -21.24
C GLU A 17 42.80 9.43 -21.69
N GLY A 18 42.57 8.12 -21.60
CA GLY A 18 43.56 7.10 -21.96
C GLY A 18 44.69 6.90 -20.94
N GLN A 19 44.74 7.70 -19.86
CA GLN A 19 45.74 7.62 -18.82
C GLN A 19 45.30 6.69 -17.67
N THR A 20 46.22 5.85 -17.17
CA THR A 20 46.01 5.08 -15.94
C THR A 20 46.59 5.84 -14.75
N PRO A 21 45.84 6.09 -13.68
CA PRO A 21 46.38 6.73 -12.49
C PRO A 21 47.30 5.76 -11.72
N SER A 22 48.31 6.31 -11.06
CA SER A 22 48.97 5.64 -9.93
C SER A 22 48.08 5.76 -8.70
N ALA A 23 48.10 4.78 -7.79
CA ALA A 23 47.27 4.81 -6.60
C ALA A 23 48.00 4.35 -5.34
N LYS A 24 47.64 4.96 -4.21
CA LYS A 24 47.87 4.42 -2.87
C LYS A 24 46.50 4.12 -2.26
N ILE A 25 46.26 2.87 -1.91
CA ILE A 25 44.97 2.44 -1.34
C ILE A 25 45.23 1.76 0.00
N LEU A 26 44.42 2.08 0.98
CA LEU A 26 44.41 1.47 2.30
C LEU A 26 43.04 0.86 2.55
N PHE A 27 43.04 -0.34 3.10
CA PHE A 27 41.84 -1.10 3.44
C PHE A 27 41.91 -1.46 4.92
N ASN A 28 40.80 -1.30 5.62
CA ASN A 28 40.60 -1.88 6.94
C ASN A 28 39.19 -2.45 6.98
N ASP A 29 39.10 -3.74 6.67
CA ASP A 29 37.83 -4.46 6.62
C ASP A 29 37.18 -4.58 8.01
N GLU A 30 37.97 -4.72 9.08
CA GLU A 30 37.43 -4.74 10.45
C GLU A 30 36.74 -3.41 10.82
N SER A 31 37.22 -2.30 10.26
CA SER A 31 36.66 -0.96 10.48
C SER A 31 35.71 -0.51 9.37
N GLY A 32 35.49 -1.32 8.32
CA GLY A 32 34.61 -0.98 7.20
C GLY A 32 35.09 0.23 6.40
N PHE A 33 36.41 0.36 6.26
CA PHE A 33 37.07 1.56 5.78
C PHE A 33 37.91 1.30 4.53
N ILE A 34 37.78 2.20 3.55
CA ILE A 34 38.58 2.21 2.33
C ILE A 34 39.03 3.64 2.09
N TRP A 35 40.33 3.84 1.92
CA TRP A 35 40.91 5.11 1.57
C TRP A 35 41.74 4.98 0.31
N ALA A 36 41.51 5.86 -0.66
CA ALA A 36 42.21 5.85 -1.93
C ALA A 36 42.76 7.23 -2.28
N LYS A 37 44.02 7.27 -2.71
CA LYS A 37 44.63 8.42 -3.36
C LYS A 37 45.04 8.02 -4.77
N LEU A 38 44.53 8.74 -5.76
CA LEU A 38 44.84 8.55 -7.18
C LEU A 38 45.65 9.73 -7.70
N THR A 39 46.61 9.49 -8.60
CA THR A 39 47.42 10.54 -9.23
C THR A 39 47.67 10.19 -10.69
N TYR A 40 47.15 11.03 -11.60
CA TYR A 40 47.33 10.87 -13.04
C TYR A 40 48.72 11.38 -13.49
N PRO A 41 49.34 10.74 -14.51
CA PRO A 41 50.65 11.16 -15.03
C PRO A 41 50.65 12.58 -15.62
N GLN A 42 49.55 12.97 -16.27
CA GLN A 42 49.30 14.32 -16.75
C GLN A 42 47.95 14.82 -16.22
N PRO A 43 47.76 16.14 -16.08
CA PRO A 43 46.48 16.71 -15.69
C PRO A 43 45.37 16.26 -16.65
N ILE A 44 44.22 15.88 -16.11
CA ILE A 44 43.04 15.43 -16.87
C ILE A 44 41.93 16.49 -16.78
N THR A 45 41.06 16.58 -17.79
CA THR A 45 39.89 17.48 -17.79
C THR A 45 38.59 16.71 -17.93
N ILE A 46 37.73 16.74 -16.91
CA ILE A 46 36.43 16.05 -16.93
C ILE A 46 35.32 17.08 -17.16
N SER A 47 34.66 17.04 -18.33
CA SER A 47 33.64 18.03 -18.72
C SER A 47 32.18 17.57 -18.56
N THR A 48 31.94 16.26 -18.44
CA THR A 48 30.57 15.70 -18.28
C THR A 48 30.47 14.83 -17.03
N LYS A 49 31.09 13.65 -17.04
CA LYS A 49 31.22 12.73 -15.90
C LYS A 49 32.26 11.67 -16.25
N ALA A 50 33.13 11.32 -15.31
CA ALA A 50 34.04 10.21 -15.45
C ALA A 50 34.16 9.45 -14.13
N SER A 51 34.07 8.12 -14.19
CA SER A 51 34.39 7.27 -13.05
C SER A 51 35.91 7.07 -13.00
N ILE A 52 36.51 7.34 -11.85
CA ILE A 52 37.97 7.21 -11.64
C ILE A 52 38.33 5.92 -10.86
N LEU A 53 37.35 5.35 -10.16
CA LEU A 53 37.49 4.23 -9.25
C LEU A 53 36.18 3.43 -9.24
N THR A 54 36.28 2.11 -9.26
CA THR A 54 35.17 1.20 -8.92
C THR A 54 35.56 0.42 -7.67
N ILE A 55 34.66 0.36 -6.71
CA ILE A 55 34.80 -0.46 -5.50
C ILE A 55 33.69 -1.50 -5.54
N GLU A 56 34.06 -2.77 -5.38
CA GLU A 56 33.13 -3.88 -5.31
C GLU A 56 33.10 -4.42 -3.88
N PHE A 57 31.92 -4.84 -3.44
CA PHE A 57 31.68 -5.42 -2.12
C PHE A 57 31.05 -6.81 -2.26
N HIS A 58 31.38 -7.71 -1.34
CA HIS A 58 30.53 -8.86 -1.06
C HIS A 58 29.37 -8.42 -0.16
N VAL A 59 28.19 -9.02 -0.39
CA VAL A 59 27.04 -8.87 0.49
C VAL A 59 27.01 -10.07 1.42
N ASP A 60 27.44 -9.87 2.65
CA ASP A 60 27.59 -10.95 3.63
C ASP A 60 26.31 -11.20 4.43
N SER A 61 25.46 -10.18 4.58
CA SER A 61 24.18 -10.32 5.27
C SER A 61 23.10 -9.37 4.75
N PHE A 62 21.86 -9.63 5.20
CA PHE A 62 20.75 -8.72 5.00
C PHE A 62 20.89 -7.49 5.89
N GLY A 63 20.83 -6.31 5.31
CA GLY A 63 20.89 -5.06 6.04
C GLY A 63 20.85 -3.83 5.15
N SER A 64 21.14 -2.68 5.73
CA SER A 64 21.48 -1.48 4.98
C SER A 64 22.66 -0.74 5.59
N THR A 65 23.45 -0.08 4.75
CA THR A 65 24.58 0.74 5.18
C THR A 65 24.72 1.95 4.29
N LEU A 66 25.00 3.10 4.90
CA LEU A 66 25.55 4.24 4.18
C LEU A 66 26.98 3.93 3.74
N LEU A 67 27.32 4.38 2.53
CA LEU A 67 28.67 4.40 1.99
C LEU A 67 29.14 5.86 2.03
N ASP A 68 29.51 6.30 3.23
CA ASP A 68 29.90 7.68 3.53
C ASP A 68 31.23 8.05 2.84
N LEU A 69 31.22 9.16 2.10
CA LEU A 69 32.42 9.75 1.49
C LEU A 69 32.84 10.98 2.29
N HIS A 70 33.85 10.80 3.13
CA HIS A 70 34.44 11.87 3.94
C HIS A 70 35.93 12.06 3.65
N ASP A 71 36.51 13.15 4.21
CA ASP A 71 37.91 13.55 4.03
C ASP A 71 38.37 13.62 2.55
N THR A 72 37.45 14.04 1.69
CA THR A 72 37.67 14.09 0.24
C THR A 72 38.50 15.31 -0.15
N LYS A 73 39.41 15.11 -1.10
CA LYS A 73 40.25 16.18 -1.64
C LYS A 73 40.55 15.93 -3.10
N ILE A 74 40.30 16.94 -3.93
CA ILE A 74 40.68 16.97 -5.34
C ILE A 74 41.68 18.11 -5.49
N ILE A 75 42.83 17.87 -6.12
CA ILE A 75 43.85 18.90 -6.36
C ILE A 75 44.15 19.03 -7.85
N ASN A 76 44.49 20.24 -8.27
CA ASN A 76 44.95 20.53 -9.63
C ASN A 76 46.46 20.26 -9.78
N SER A 77 47.01 20.58 -10.95
CA SER A 77 48.43 20.39 -11.29
C SER A 77 49.39 21.30 -10.52
N THR A 78 48.92 22.41 -9.95
CA THR A 78 49.70 23.32 -9.10
C THR A 78 49.62 22.95 -7.62
N GLY A 79 48.84 21.91 -7.26
CA GLY A 79 48.64 21.44 -5.88
C GLY A 79 47.53 22.18 -5.13
N GLU A 80 46.81 23.09 -5.80
CA GLU A 80 45.68 23.81 -5.23
C GLU A 80 44.44 22.90 -5.22
N GLU A 81 43.63 23.06 -4.19
CA GLU A 81 42.41 22.28 -4.03
C GLU A 81 41.32 22.76 -5.00
N ILE A 82 40.65 21.80 -5.64
CA ILE A 82 39.49 22.04 -6.49
C ILE A 82 38.24 21.89 -5.60
N PRO A 83 37.43 22.96 -5.44
CA PRO A 83 36.17 22.87 -4.71
C PRO A 83 35.25 21.80 -5.30
N HIS A 84 34.68 20.98 -4.44
CA HIS A 84 33.78 19.89 -4.83
C HIS A 84 32.75 19.64 -3.72
N SER A 85 31.68 18.92 -4.07
CA SER A 85 30.70 18.39 -3.12
C SER A 85 30.71 16.87 -3.16
N THR A 86 30.41 16.25 -2.03
CA THR A 86 30.25 14.80 -1.92
C THR A 86 28.78 14.43 -1.84
N ILE A 87 28.46 13.23 -2.30
CA ILE A 87 27.17 12.58 -2.12
C ILE A 87 27.48 11.15 -1.71
N ASP A 88 26.97 10.74 -0.55
CA ASP A 88 27.17 9.39 -0.04
C ASP A 88 26.44 8.35 -0.89
N GLY A 89 26.98 7.14 -0.90
CA GLY A 89 26.26 5.97 -1.40
C GLY A 89 25.35 5.38 -0.34
N TYR A 90 24.44 4.51 -0.77
CA TYR A 90 23.60 3.72 0.13
C TYR A 90 23.44 2.32 -0.44
N PHE A 91 23.66 1.32 0.40
CA PHE A 91 23.38 -0.08 0.10
C PHE A 91 22.24 -0.57 0.98
N CYS A 92 21.30 -1.33 0.42
CA CYS A 92 20.22 -1.96 1.16
C CYS A 92 19.84 -3.27 0.46
N SER A 93 19.98 -4.40 1.17
CA SER A 93 19.50 -5.72 0.75
C SER A 93 18.17 -6.11 1.39
N LEU A 94 17.69 -5.31 2.35
CA LEU A 94 16.39 -5.45 2.99
C LEU A 94 15.30 -4.87 2.08
N ILE A 95 14.48 -5.73 1.47
CA ILE A 95 13.34 -5.32 0.65
C ILE A 95 12.09 -5.26 1.51
N ARG A 96 11.44 -4.09 1.53
CA ARG A 96 10.13 -3.88 2.15
C ARG A 96 9.11 -3.64 1.05
N ASP A 97 8.00 -4.37 1.11
CA ASP A 97 6.91 -4.27 0.14
C ASP A 97 5.67 -4.91 0.77
N ILE A 98 4.68 -4.10 1.13
CA ILE A 98 3.36 -4.57 1.55
C ILE A 98 2.32 -4.10 0.54
N GLY A 99 1.46 -5.00 0.10
CA GLY A 99 0.51 -4.72 -0.96
C GLY A 99 -0.89 -5.23 -0.64
N ILE A 100 -1.91 -4.48 -1.03
CA ILE A 100 -3.29 -4.94 -1.04
C ILE A 100 -3.52 -5.72 -2.32
N THR A 101 -3.84 -7.01 -2.17
CA THR A 101 -4.07 -7.91 -3.31
C THR A 101 -5.53 -7.90 -3.76
N THR A 102 -6.47 -7.85 -2.80
CA THR A 102 -7.90 -7.84 -3.10
C THR A 102 -8.67 -7.02 -2.07
N VAL A 103 -9.72 -6.36 -2.55
CA VAL A 103 -10.82 -5.81 -1.75
C VAL A 103 -12.10 -6.33 -2.37
N THR A 104 -12.94 -6.99 -1.57
CA THR A 104 -14.23 -7.54 -2.01
C THR A 104 -15.33 -7.11 -1.06
N ILE A 105 -16.55 -6.97 -1.58
CA ILE A 105 -17.73 -6.55 -0.84
C ILE A 105 -18.78 -7.65 -0.95
N SER A 106 -19.44 -8.00 0.14
CA SER A 106 -20.46 -9.06 0.16
C SER A 106 -21.70 -8.72 -0.69
N LYS A 107 -22.06 -7.44 -0.78
CA LYS A 107 -23.21 -6.93 -1.54
C LYS A 107 -22.91 -5.55 -2.12
N GLY A 108 -23.25 -5.35 -3.40
CA GLY A 108 -23.06 -4.07 -4.11
C GLY A 108 -24.10 -2.99 -3.78
N TRP A 109 -25.01 -3.28 -2.85
CA TRP A 109 -26.01 -2.34 -2.36
C TRP A 109 -26.47 -2.72 -0.95
N ALA A 110 -27.06 -1.77 -0.24
CA ALA A 110 -27.63 -1.97 1.10
C ALA A 110 -28.72 -0.93 1.37
N PHE A 111 -29.61 -1.20 2.33
CA PHE A 111 -30.38 -0.13 2.97
C PHE A 111 -29.53 0.53 4.07
N PRO A 112 -29.81 1.79 4.46
CA PRO A 112 -29.23 2.36 5.66
C PRO A 112 -29.43 1.43 6.86
N GLY A 113 -28.34 1.21 7.61
CA GLY A 113 -28.30 0.37 8.80
C GLY A 113 -27.93 -1.08 8.54
N TRP A 114 -27.99 -1.54 7.29
CA TRP A 114 -27.58 -2.89 6.95
C TRP A 114 -26.06 -3.06 7.04
N PRO A 115 -25.58 -4.19 7.58
CA PRO A 115 -24.16 -4.49 7.59
C PRO A 115 -23.69 -4.86 6.17
N VAL A 116 -22.61 -4.21 5.73
CA VAL A 116 -21.90 -4.58 4.51
C VAL A 116 -20.54 -5.16 4.89
N GLN A 117 -20.31 -6.42 4.55
CA GLN A 117 -19.04 -7.08 4.83
C GLN A 117 -18.03 -6.75 3.73
N ILE A 118 -16.88 -6.22 4.13
CA ILE A 118 -15.74 -5.90 3.27
C ILE A 118 -14.60 -6.84 3.66
N THR A 119 -14.06 -7.56 2.68
CA THR A 119 -12.93 -8.47 2.90
C THR A 119 -11.72 -7.95 2.13
N VAL A 120 -10.65 -7.65 2.86
CA VAL A 120 -9.38 -7.13 2.34
C VAL A 120 -8.31 -8.17 2.53
N THR A 121 -7.56 -8.50 1.46
CA THR A 121 -6.39 -9.37 1.56
C THR A 121 -5.13 -8.56 1.32
N VAL A 122 -4.24 -8.56 2.32
CA VAL A 122 -2.94 -7.90 2.27
C VAL A 122 -1.86 -8.95 2.18
N LYS A 123 -0.79 -8.65 1.45
CA LYS A 123 0.38 -9.50 1.28
C LYS A 123 1.63 -8.72 1.66
N ASN A 124 2.59 -9.41 2.25
CA ASN A 124 3.96 -8.92 2.32
C ASN A 124 4.76 -9.52 1.17
N ASN A 125 5.12 -8.72 0.16
CA ASN A 125 6.00 -9.13 -0.94
C ASN A 125 7.49 -8.89 -0.62
N GLY A 126 7.79 -8.24 0.51
CA GLY A 126 9.13 -8.00 0.99
C GLY A 126 9.80 -9.21 1.63
N LEU A 127 10.97 -8.97 2.22
CA LEU A 127 11.85 -9.97 2.84
C LEU A 127 11.97 -9.83 4.35
N ILE A 128 11.22 -8.90 4.96
CA ILE A 128 11.22 -8.64 6.40
C ILE A 128 9.80 -8.82 6.95
N ASN A 129 9.67 -9.23 8.20
CA ASN A 129 8.37 -9.20 8.86
C ASN A 129 7.90 -7.76 9.06
N GLU A 130 6.66 -7.46 8.71
CA GLU A 130 6.14 -6.09 8.77
C GLU A 130 4.99 -5.92 9.76
N THR A 131 4.94 -4.74 10.37
CA THR A 131 3.83 -4.28 11.20
C THR A 131 3.36 -2.93 10.70
N PHE A 132 2.08 -2.85 10.33
CA PHE A 132 1.53 -1.68 9.64
C PHE A 132 0.02 -1.56 9.91
N ASN A 133 -0.54 -0.40 9.61
CA ASN A 133 -1.98 -0.17 9.69
C ASN A 133 -2.62 -0.30 8.31
N LEU A 134 -3.82 -0.89 8.30
CA LEU A 134 -4.77 -0.92 7.21
C LEU A 134 -5.94 0.00 7.56
N TRP A 135 -6.24 0.93 6.68
CA TRP A 135 -7.45 1.73 6.72
C TRP A 135 -8.40 1.29 5.63
N VAL A 136 -9.68 1.19 5.97
CA VAL A 136 -10.77 0.98 5.01
C VAL A 136 -11.74 2.13 5.16
N CYS A 137 -12.11 2.75 4.04
CA CYS A 137 -12.98 3.91 4.00
C CYS A 137 -14.02 3.77 2.87
N TYR A 138 -15.14 4.48 3.02
CA TYR A 138 -16.03 4.80 1.91
C TYR A 138 -15.84 6.26 1.54
N ASN A 139 -15.60 6.55 0.26
CA ASN A 139 -15.14 7.86 -0.19
C ASN A 139 -13.93 8.32 0.66
N GLU A 140 -14.13 9.31 1.54
CA GLU A 140 -13.10 9.84 2.47
C GLU A 140 -13.39 9.53 3.95
N ASN A 141 -14.48 8.82 4.27
CA ASN A 141 -14.86 8.52 5.65
C ASN A 141 -14.33 7.16 6.09
N ILE A 142 -13.62 7.12 7.22
CA ILE A 142 -13.02 5.90 7.76
C ILE A 142 -14.11 4.96 8.29
N ILE A 143 -14.13 3.72 7.80
CA ILE A 143 -14.93 2.61 8.32
C ILE A 143 -14.19 1.91 9.45
N SER A 144 -12.91 1.60 9.22
CA SER A 144 -12.09 0.84 10.16
C SER A 144 -10.61 1.15 9.99
N ASN A 145 -9.86 0.98 11.07
CA ASN A 145 -8.41 1.01 11.13
C ASN A 145 -7.93 -0.21 11.91
N VAL A 146 -7.13 -1.06 11.27
CA VAL A 146 -6.65 -2.33 11.82
C VAL A 146 -5.14 -2.38 11.73
N THR A 147 -4.47 -2.68 12.84
CA THR A 147 -3.03 -2.95 12.85
C THR A 147 -2.76 -4.42 12.55
N VAL A 148 -2.07 -4.69 11.45
CA VAL A 148 -1.50 -6.00 11.13
C VAL A 148 -0.13 -6.08 11.78
N LYS A 149 0.11 -7.12 12.57
CA LYS A 149 1.38 -7.31 13.31
C LYS A 149 2.18 -8.47 12.73
N ASN A 150 3.46 -8.24 12.53
CA ASN A 150 4.46 -9.26 12.21
C ASN A 150 4.07 -10.17 11.03
N LEU A 151 3.55 -9.58 9.95
CA LEU A 151 3.23 -10.32 8.72
C LEU A 151 4.53 -10.78 8.06
N GLN A 152 4.73 -12.09 7.99
CA GLN A 152 5.96 -12.70 7.47
C GLN A 152 6.14 -12.49 5.96
N PRO A 153 7.39 -12.48 5.45
CA PRO A 153 7.73 -12.44 4.04
C PRO A 153 6.95 -13.45 3.20
N GLY A 154 6.38 -13.01 2.08
CA GLY A 154 5.62 -13.83 1.14
C GLY A 154 4.24 -14.26 1.62
N CYS A 155 3.86 -14.01 2.87
CA CYS A 155 2.57 -14.41 3.44
C CYS A 155 1.47 -13.37 3.19
N ASN A 156 0.23 -13.86 3.19
CA ASN A 156 -0.99 -13.05 3.10
C ASN A 156 -1.75 -13.10 4.42
N VAL A 157 -2.50 -12.03 4.69
CA VAL A 157 -3.52 -11.98 5.74
C VAL A 157 -4.82 -11.46 5.14
N THR A 158 -5.94 -12.09 5.50
CA THR A 158 -7.28 -11.65 5.10
C THR A 158 -7.99 -11.07 6.31
N ILE A 159 -8.50 -9.85 6.15
CA ILE A 159 -9.15 -9.06 7.20
C ILE A 159 -10.59 -8.82 6.76
N VAL A 160 -11.53 -9.19 7.64
CA VAL A 160 -12.97 -9.02 7.41
C VAL A 160 -13.46 -7.87 8.28
N ILE A 161 -14.10 -6.88 7.65
CA ILE A 161 -14.61 -5.67 8.29
C ILE A 161 -16.11 -5.57 7.99
N ILE A 162 -16.90 -5.19 8.98
CA ILE A 162 -18.33 -4.93 8.82
C ILE A 162 -18.54 -3.42 8.83
N TRP A 163 -19.05 -2.89 7.73
CA TRP A 163 -19.47 -1.50 7.63
C TRP A 163 -20.94 -1.36 8.01
N ASN A 164 -21.22 -0.53 9.02
CA ASN A 164 -22.57 -0.11 9.38
C ASN A 164 -22.99 1.12 8.55
N THR A 165 -24.02 0.98 7.73
CA THR A 165 -24.50 2.01 6.81
C THR A 165 -25.56 2.95 7.39
N GLU A 166 -25.86 2.90 8.71
CA GLU A 166 -26.98 3.67 9.33
C GLU A 166 -26.94 5.18 9.04
N ASN A 167 -25.75 5.79 9.08
CA ASN A 167 -25.58 7.24 8.93
C ASN A 167 -25.20 7.67 7.50
N VAL A 168 -25.51 6.82 6.52
CA VAL A 168 -25.12 7.01 5.13
C VAL A 168 -26.34 7.43 4.32
N THR A 169 -26.19 8.45 3.48
CA THR A 169 -27.30 9.02 2.71
C THR A 169 -27.81 8.04 1.66
N GLU A 170 -29.13 7.88 1.61
CA GLU A 170 -29.84 7.10 0.58
C GLU A 170 -29.63 7.70 -0.83
N CYS A 171 -29.91 6.91 -1.86
CA CYS A 171 -29.79 7.29 -3.29
C CYS A 171 -28.37 7.68 -3.72
N GLN A 172 -27.35 7.24 -2.99
CA GLN A 172 -25.96 7.53 -3.31
C GLN A 172 -25.17 6.24 -3.54
N VAL A 173 -24.14 6.35 -4.37
CA VAL A 173 -23.16 5.29 -4.58
C VAL A 173 -21.90 5.68 -3.84
N TYR A 174 -21.44 4.81 -2.95
CA TYR A 174 -20.23 5.01 -2.18
C TYR A 174 -19.13 4.08 -2.66
N THR A 175 -17.95 4.65 -2.90
CA THR A 175 -16.79 3.90 -3.38
C THR A 175 -16.00 3.41 -2.18
N ILE A 176 -15.74 2.10 -2.10
CA ILE A 176 -14.88 1.55 -1.06
C ILE A 176 -13.42 1.64 -1.49
N LYS A 177 -12.58 2.11 -0.56
CA LYS A 177 -11.14 2.20 -0.71
C LYS A 177 -10.47 1.62 0.52
N ALA A 178 -9.39 0.87 0.30
CA ALA A 178 -8.48 0.44 1.32
C ALA A 178 -7.09 1.02 1.05
N TYR A 179 -6.35 1.35 2.11
CA TYR A 179 -4.95 1.77 1.99
C TYR A 179 -4.13 1.36 3.21
N LEU A 180 -2.84 1.13 2.98
CA LEU A 180 -1.86 0.72 3.99
C LEU A 180 -1.00 1.90 4.42
N THR A 181 -0.24 1.69 5.49
CA THR A 181 0.84 2.60 5.86
C THR A 181 1.94 2.52 4.83
N ILE A 182 2.41 3.66 4.31
CA ILE A 182 3.63 3.68 3.48
C ILE A 182 4.82 3.48 4.40
N LEU A 183 5.57 2.41 4.16
CA LEU A 183 6.72 2.07 4.97
C LEU A 183 7.97 2.82 4.47
N PRO A 184 8.89 3.25 5.36
CA PRO A 184 10.18 3.80 4.94
C PRO A 184 10.92 2.86 3.99
N TYR A 185 11.37 3.39 2.86
CA TYR A 185 12.12 2.65 1.83
C TYR A 185 11.37 1.46 1.23
N GLU A 186 10.04 1.51 1.23
CA GLU A 186 9.20 0.54 0.54
C GLU A 186 9.43 0.59 -0.97
N GLN A 187 9.68 -0.57 -1.59
CA GLN A 187 10.09 -0.68 -2.99
C GLN A 187 8.93 -0.35 -3.95
N ASN A 188 7.71 -0.74 -3.58
CA ASN A 188 6.51 -0.48 -4.36
C ASN A 188 5.44 0.07 -3.43
N THR A 189 5.02 1.31 -3.66
CA THR A 189 3.96 1.96 -2.87
C THR A 189 2.63 2.05 -3.63
N ASN A 190 2.60 1.61 -4.88
CA ASN A 190 1.42 1.75 -5.75
C ASN A 190 0.33 0.74 -5.41
N ASP A 191 0.68 -0.43 -4.87
CA ASP A 191 -0.24 -1.47 -4.40
C ASP A 191 -0.62 -1.32 -2.92
N ASN A 192 -0.12 -0.30 -2.23
CA ASN A 192 -0.54 0.05 -0.87
C ASN A 192 -1.92 0.70 -0.84
N SER A 193 -2.55 0.94 -2.00
CA SER A 193 -3.92 1.43 -2.07
C SER A 193 -4.71 0.63 -3.10
N TYR A 194 -5.95 0.32 -2.76
CA TYR A 194 -6.85 -0.44 -3.63
C TYR A 194 -8.24 0.18 -3.56
N VAL A 195 -8.74 0.61 -4.70
CA VAL A 195 -10.10 1.13 -4.85
C VAL A 195 -10.90 0.04 -5.54
N ASN A 196 -11.89 -0.53 -4.85
CA ASN A 196 -12.77 -1.49 -5.49
C ASN A 196 -14.11 -1.61 -4.77
N GLY A 197 -15.13 -1.67 -5.60
CA GLY A 197 -16.50 -1.88 -5.21
C GLY A 197 -17.21 -0.59 -4.91
N ASN A 198 -18.42 -0.54 -5.44
CA ASN A 198 -19.39 0.51 -5.20
C ASN A 198 -20.53 -0.12 -4.40
N VAL A 199 -20.96 0.57 -3.35
CA VAL A 199 -22.14 0.19 -2.58
C VAL A 199 -23.19 1.26 -2.79
N HIS A 200 -24.27 0.86 -3.45
CA HIS A 200 -25.44 1.73 -3.61
C HIS A 200 -26.32 1.67 -2.37
N ILE A 201 -26.52 2.80 -1.69
CA ILE A 201 -27.43 2.87 -0.55
C ILE A 201 -28.81 3.21 -1.08
N ARG A 202 -29.71 2.22 -1.07
CA ARG A 202 -31.08 2.36 -1.56
C ARG A 202 -31.97 3.04 -0.51
N ILE A 203 -33.10 3.58 -0.95
CA ILE A 203 -34.14 4.05 -0.05
C ILE A 203 -34.65 2.83 0.74
N ARG A 204 -34.79 2.93 2.06
CA ARG A 204 -35.39 1.82 2.85
C ARG A 204 -36.75 1.42 2.26
N GLY A 205 -36.85 0.20 1.73
CA GLY A 205 -38.06 -0.32 1.09
C GLY A 205 -38.04 -0.33 -0.45
N ASP A 206 -36.98 0.15 -1.10
CA ASP A 206 -36.72 -0.03 -2.54
C ASP A 206 -36.08 -1.40 -2.76
N ILE A 207 -36.93 -2.42 -2.79
CA ILE A 207 -36.60 -3.85 -2.79
C ILE A 207 -36.14 -4.27 -4.17
N ASP A 208 -36.81 -3.83 -5.23
CA ASP A 208 -36.40 -4.16 -6.61
C ASP A 208 -35.19 -3.34 -7.08
N GLY A 209 -34.91 -2.20 -6.43
CA GLY A 209 -33.75 -1.38 -6.71
C GLY A 209 -33.91 -0.48 -7.93
N ASP A 210 -35.15 -0.17 -8.32
CA ASP A 210 -35.44 0.75 -9.42
C ASP A 210 -35.25 2.24 -9.04
N GLY A 211 -34.91 2.52 -7.78
CA GLY A 211 -34.70 3.85 -7.25
C GLY A 211 -35.97 4.51 -6.72
N ARG A 212 -37.08 3.76 -6.56
CA ARG A 212 -38.36 4.26 -6.04
C ARG A 212 -39.07 3.21 -5.21
N VAL A 213 -39.52 3.60 -4.01
CA VAL A 213 -40.41 2.74 -3.22
C VAL A 213 -41.83 2.83 -3.78
N SER A 214 -42.27 1.77 -4.44
CA SER A 214 -43.49 1.69 -5.23
C SER A 214 -44.37 0.48 -4.87
N GLY A 215 -45.45 0.28 -5.63
CA GLY A 215 -46.32 -0.89 -5.48
C GLY A 215 -45.62 -2.19 -5.83
N ASN A 216 -44.56 -2.15 -6.64
CA ASN A 216 -43.76 -3.31 -6.99
C ASN A 216 -43.00 -3.83 -5.76
N ASP A 217 -42.39 -2.93 -4.97
CA ASP A 217 -41.71 -3.30 -3.74
C ASP A 217 -42.65 -3.91 -2.71
N LEU A 218 -43.81 -3.28 -2.51
CA LEU A 218 -44.85 -3.85 -1.64
C LEU A 218 -45.29 -5.23 -2.12
N THR A 219 -45.37 -5.45 -3.44
CA THR A 219 -45.71 -6.76 -4.00
C THR A 219 -44.62 -7.79 -3.69
N LEU A 220 -43.33 -7.44 -3.87
CA LEU A 220 -42.20 -8.31 -3.53
C LEU A 220 -42.17 -8.66 -2.04
N LEU A 221 -42.42 -7.68 -1.17
CA LEU A 221 -42.54 -7.88 0.27
C LEU A 221 -43.72 -8.80 0.60
N CYS A 222 -44.90 -8.54 0.03
CA CYS A 222 -46.10 -9.33 0.31
C CYS A 222 -45.96 -10.80 -0.12
N LEU A 223 -45.28 -11.08 -1.24
CA LEU A 223 -45.00 -12.46 -1.68
C LEU A 223 -44.13 -13.21 -0.66
N ALA A 224 -43.20 -12.50 -0.03
CA ALA A 224 -42.27 -13.04 0.97
C ALA A 224 -42.77 -12.92 2.42
N PHE A 225 -43.91 -12.26 2.67
CA PHE A 225 -44.41 -11.98 4.01
C PHE A 225 -44.64 -13.25 4.83
N GLY A 226 -44.20 -13.21 6.09
CA GLY A 226 -44.19 -14.31 7.05
C GLY A 226 -43.11 -15.37 6.79
N SER A 227 -42.19 -15.14 5.84
CA SER A 227 -41.04 -16.00 5.62
C SER A 227 -39.83 -15.58 6.46
N TYR A 228 -38.80 -16.43 6.49
CA TYR A 228 -37.59 -16.28 7.29
C TYR A 228 -36.42 -16.96 6.57
N THR A 229 -35.20 -16.72 7.05
CA THR A 229 -33.99 -17.32 6.46
C THR A 229 -34.13 -18.84 6.25
N GLY A 230 -33.97 -19.29 5.00
CA GLY A 230 -34.09 -20.70 4.60
C GLY A 230 -35.49 -21.15 4.19
N HIS A 231 -36.51 -20.31 4.34
CA HIS A 231 -37.87 -20.60 3.86
C HIS A 231 -37.96 -20.48 2.33
N VAL A 232 -38.81 -21.27 1.66
CA VAL A 232 -38.91 -21.30 0.17
C VAL A 232 -39.33 -19.96 -0.46
N ARG A 233 -40.13 -19.17 0.27
CA ARG A 233 -40.57 -17.82 -0.13
C ARG A 233 -39.63 -16.70 0.36
N TRP A 234 -38.49 -17.05 0.96
CA TRP A 234 -37.54 -16.08 1.49
C TRP A 234 -37.01 -15.18 0.39
N ASN A 235 -37.20 -13.87 0.56
CA ASN A 235 -36.53 -12.86 -0.23
C ASN A 235 -35.66 -12.01 0.73
N PRO A 236 -34.33 -12.21 0.75
CA PRO A 236 -33.47 -11.46 1.66
C PRO A 236 -33.51 -9.94 1.44
N ASP A 237 -33.98 -9.50 0.27
CA ASP A 237 -34.07 -8.08 -0.06
C ASP A 237 -35.32 -7.42 0.56
N ALA A 238 -36.30 -8.22 0.99
CA ALA A 238 -37.52 -7.76 1.65
C ALA A 238 -37.43 -7.78 3.20
N ASP A 239 -36.33 -8.29 3.77
CA ASP A 239 -36.01 -8.20 5.20
C ASP A 239 -35.37 -6.84 5.50
N ILE A 240 -36.18 -5.79 5.46
CA ILE A 240 -35.75 -4.39 5.59
C ILE A 240 -35.06 -4.14 6.94
N THR A 241 -35.48 -4.85 7.99
CA THR A 241 -34.87 -4.73 9.33
C THR A 241 -33.57 -5.51 9.51
N TYR A 242 -33.26 -6.44 8.60
CA TYR A 242 -32.11 -7.34 8.66
C TYR A 242 -32.14 -8.27 9.89
N ASP A 243 -33.34 -8.69 10.33
CA ASP A 243 -33.53 -9.53 11.51
C ASP A 243 -33.74 -11.02 11.20
N GLY A 244 -33.71 -11.38 9.91
CA GLY A 244 -33.87 -12.73 9.40
C GLY A 244 -35.32 -13.16 9.22
N ARG A 245 -36.28 -12.23 9.31
CA ARG A 245 -37.72 -12.45 9.12
C ARG A 245 -38.30 -11.35 8.23
N ILE A 246 -39.43 -11.64 7.59
CA ILE A 246 -40.19 -10.63 6.84
C ILE A 246 -41.56 -10.53 7.49
N ASP A 247 -41.79 -9.47 8.25
CA ASP A 247 -43.00 -9.29 9.05
C ASP A 247 -43.57 -7.87 8.99
N GLY A 248 -44.44 -7.54 9.96
CA GLY A 248 -45.11 -6.24 10.02
C GLY A 248 -44.15 -5.07 10.13
N LEU A 249 -42.95 -5.23 10.69
CA LEU A 249 -41.95 -4.17 10.78
C LEU A 249 -41.39 -3.82 9.41
N ASP A 250 -41.07 -4.81 8.58
CA ASP A 250 -40.61 -4.59 7.20
C ASP A 250 -41.69 -3.91 6.36
N LEU A 251 -42.94 -4.33 6.52
CA LEU A 251 -44.09 -3.71 5.86
C LEU A 251 -44.26 -2.25 6.29
N VAL A 252 -44.14 -1.95 7.59
CA VAL A 252 -44.26 -0.58 8.12
C VAL A 252 -43.13 0.30 7.59
N LEU A 253 -41.88 -0.20 7.58
CA LEU A 253 -40.73 0.55 7.06
C LEU A 253 -40.85 0.83 5.55
N THR A 254 -41.27 -0.18 4.78
CA THR A 254 -41.52 -0.01 3.33
C THR A 254 -42.64 0.99 3.09
N SER A 255 -43.78 0.83 3.78
CA SER A 255 -44.94 1.73 3.65
C SER A 255 -44.64 3.17 4.05
N ARG A 256 -43.81 3.37 5.07
CA ARG A 256 -43.39 4.70 5.54
C ARG A 256 -42.59 5.47 4.48
N ASN A 257 -41.88 4.76 3.61
CA ASN A 257 -41.10 5.34 2.53
C ASN A 257 -41.81 5.29 1.18
N PHE A 258 -43.04 4.78 1.11
CA PHE A 258 -43.79 4.65 -0.13
C PHE A 258 -43.92 5.99 -0.86
N GLY A 259 -43.65 5.97 -2.16
CA GLY A 259 -43.67 7.13 -3.03
C GLY A 259 -42.36 7.93 -3.04
N LYS A 260 -41.40 7.66 -2.14
CA LYS A 260 -40.06 8.25 -2.25
C LYS A 260 -39.34 7.70 -3.47
N SER A 261 -38.57 8.55 -4.13
CA SER A 261 -37.69 8.19 -5.24
C SER A 261 -36.40 8.97 -5.18
N CYS A 262 -35.33 8.40 -5.72
CA CYS A 262 -34.11 9.14 -5.99
C CYS A 262 -34.43 10.27 -6.98
N GLN A 263 -33.91 11.48 -6.72
CA GLN A 263 -34.01 12.56 -7.69
C GLN A 263 -33.14 12.20 -8.91
N PRO A 264 -33.58 12.52 -10.14
CA PRO A 264 -32.77 12.33 -11.34
C PRO A 264 -31.48 13.17 -11.33
#